data_AF-A0AAE3WP41-F1
#
_entry.id   AF-A0AAE3WP41-F1
#
_cell.length_a   1.000
_cell.length_b   1.000
_cell.length_c   1.000
_cell.angle_alpha   90.00
_cell.angle_beta   90.00
_cell.angle_gamma   90.00
#
_symmetry.space_group_name_H-M   'P 1'
#
loop_
_entity.id
_entity.type
_entity.pdbx_description
1 polymer ?
#
loop_
_entity_poly.entity_id
_entity_poly.type
_entity_poly.pdbx_seq_one_letter_code
_entity_poly.pdbx_strand_id
1 'polypeptide(L)'
;LEHCEFLLVFDDGNFSEFSTLTISDWLAHTPKDVLSANFGVPENAFNSLPSEQVYIYQGNVPGSVASEDIQSPYGKVPMTFKHELLNQPPIQMPGGSVRIVDSSNFPISKTIAAALVQIEPGAMRELHWHPNSDE
;
A
#
# COMPACT_ATOMS: atom_id res chain seq x y z
N LEU A 1 -15.17 -15.21 -2.45
CA LEU A 1 -14.16 -14.15 -2.65
C LEU A 1 -14.93 -12.89 -2.94
N GLU A 2 -14.67 -11.85 -2.19
CA GLU A 2 -15.25 -10.54 -2.47
C GLU A 2 -14.27 -9.77 -3.36
N HIS A 3 -14.83 -8.98 -4.29
CA HIS A 3 -14.05 -8.06 -5.12
C HIS A 3 -13.38 -7.02 -4.22
N CYS A 4 -12.17 -6.60 -4.59
CA CYS A 4 -11.44 -5.56 -3.87
C CYS A 4 -11.25 -4.35 -4.79
N GLU A 5 -11.74 -3.21 -4.33
CA GLU A 5 -11.57 -1.90 -4.93
C GLU A 5 -11.05 -0.96 -3.85
N PHE A 6 -10.05 -0.14 -4.17
CA PHE A 6 -9.35 0.70 -3.19
C PHE A 6 -8.77 1.95 -3.85
N LEU A 7 -8.48 2.96 -3.01
CA LEU A 7 -7.81 4.20 -3.41
C LEU A 7 -6.38 4.19 -2.89
N LEU A 8 -5.41 4.40 -3.79
CA LEU A 8 -4.01 4.64 -3.45
C LEU A 8 -3.70 6.13 -3.64
N VAL A 9 -3.01 6.72 -2.66
CA VAL A 9 -2.54 8.11 -2.69
C VAL A 9 -1.03 8.10 -2.52
N PHE A 10 -0.33 8.83 -3.39
CA PHE A 10 1.12 9.00 -3.37
C PHE A 10 1.45 10.44 -3.00
N ASP A 11 2.56 10.65 -2.29
CA ASP A 11 2.99 11.97 -1.78
C ASP A 11 3.74 12.81 -2.82
N ASP A 12 3.68 12.41 -4.10
CA ASP A 12 4.18 13.18 -5.26
C ASP A 12 3.11 13.25 -6.35
N GLY A 13 2.68 14.47 -6.70
CA GLY A 13 1.69 14.71 -7.75
C GLY A 13 2.15 14.36 -9.17
N ASN A 14 3.44 14.09 -9.38
CA ASN A 14 3.98 13.60 -10.65
C ASN A 14 3.96 12.07 -10.76
N PHE A 15 3.44 11.36 -9.74
CA PHE A 15 3.35 9.91 -9.76
C PHE A 15 2.58 9.39 -10.98
N SER A 16 3.07 8.28 -11.54
CA SER A 16 2.37 7.51 -12.56
C SER A 16 2.44 6.03 -12.22
N GLU A 17 1.31 5.34 -12.30
CA GLU A 17 1.24 3.89 -12.07
C GLU A 17 2.11 3.09 -13.07
N PHE A 18 2.32 3.64 -14.27
CA PHE A 18 3.15 3.06 -15.32
C PHE A 18 4.66 3.18 -15.05
N SER A 19 5.06 3.91 -14.00
CA SER A 19 6.46 4.13 -13.64
C SER A 19 6.85 3.46 -12.32
N THR A 20 6.05 2.50 -11.86
CA THR A 20 6.40 1.66 -10.72
C THR A 20 7.54 0.70 -11.07
N LEU A 21 8.44 0.44 -10.11
CA LEU A 21 9.50 -0.55 -10.28
C LEU A 21 8.94 -1.94 -9.99
N THR A 22 8.70 -2.74 -11.03
CA THR A 22 8.18 -4.10 -10.88
C THR A 22 9.28 -5.15 -10.96
N ILE A 23 9.09 -6.25 -10.21
CA ILE A 23 10.08 -7.34 -10.14
C ILE A 23 10.27 -8.01 -11.51
N SER A 24 9.18 -8.28 -12.23
CA SER A 24 9.23 -8.92 -13.55
C SER A 24 9.98 -8.05 -14.56
N ASP A 25 9.70 -6.74 -14.59
CA ASP A 25 10.38 -5.81 -15.49
C ASP A 25 11.88 -5.67 -15.16
N TRP A 26 12.24 -5.58 -13.87
CA TRP A 26 13.64 -5.52 -13.46
C TRP A 26 14.41 -6.78 -13.86
N LEU A 27 13.84 -7.96 -13.60
CA LEU A 27 14.49 -9.22 -13.96
C LEU A 27 14.57 -9.42 -15.48
N ALA A 28 13.56 -8.99 -16.24
CA ALA A 28 13.56 -9.04 -17.70
C ALA A 28 14.68 -8.16 -18.32
N HIS A 29 14.99 -7.03 -17.68
CA HIS A 29 16.02 -6.09 -18.11
C HIS A 29 17.38 -6.28 -17.42
N THR A 30 17.58 -7.41 -16.72
CA THR A 30 18.86 -7.78 -16.12
C THR A 30 19.48 -8.96 -16.89
N PRO A 31 20.74 -8.87 -17.36
CA PRO A 31 21.41 -9.99 -18.03
C PRO A 31 21.39 -11.28 -17.20
N LYS A 32 21.18 -12.43 -17.86
CA LYS A 32 21.02 -13.74 -17.18
C LYS A 32 22.27 -14.17 -16.42
N ASP A 33 23.45 -13.82 -16.92
CA ASP A 33 24.73 -14.06 -16.25
C ASP A 33 24.83 -13.28 -14.93
N VAL A 34 24.33 -12.04 -14.88
CA VAL A 34 24.23 -11.24 -13.65
C VAL A 34 23.22 -11.84 -12.68
N LEU A 35 22.05 -12.27 -13.16
CA LEU A 35 21.07 -12.97 -12.32
C LEU A 35 21.64 -14.28 -11.76
N SER A 36 22.30 -15.06 -12.60
CA SER A 36 23.00 -16.28 -12.22
C SER A 36 24.04 -16.03 -11.13
N ALA A 37 24.87 -15.00 -11.30
CA ALA A 37 25.85 -14.60 -10.30
C ALA A 37 25.20 -14.15 -8.97
N ASN A 38 24.11 -13.39 -9.03
CA ASN A 38 23.41 -12.88 -7.85
C ASN A 38 22.72 -13.98 -7.04
N PHE A 39 22.03 -14.90 -7.71
CA PHE A 39 21.24 -15.96 -7.06
C PHE A 39 22.00 -17.27 -6.85
N GLY A 40 23.19 -17.43 -7.45
CA GLY A 40 24.01 -18.64 -7.32
C GLY A 40 23.41 -19.88 -8.01
N VAL A 41 22.61 -19.68 -9.06
CA VAL A 41 21.96 -20.76 -9.83
C VAL A 41 22.31 -20.63 -11.33
N PRO A 42 22.27 -21.71 -12.12
CA PRO A 42 22.62 -21.62 -13.54
C PRO A 42 21.68 -20.70 -14.35
N GLU A 43 22.18 -20.07 -15.41
CA GLU A 43 21.40 -19.15 -16.27
C GLU A 43 20.09 -19.74 -16.80
N ASN A 44 20.05 -21.06 -17.01
CA ASN A 44 18.86 -21.73 -17.53
C ASN A 44 17.68 -21.71 -16.55
N ALA A 45 17.90 -21.45 -15.26
CA ALA A 45 16.85 -21.26 -14.25
C ALA A 45 15.98 -20.03 -14.57
N PHE A 46 16.50 -19.08 -15.34
CA PHE A 46 15.83 -17.84 -15.72
C PHE A 46 15.17 -17.89 -17.11
N ASN A 47 15.14 -19.06 -17.77
CA ASN A 47 14.56 -19.19 -19.11
C ASN A 47 13.04 -19.01 -19.15
N SER A 48 12.35 -19.19 -18.01
CA SER A 48 10.90 -19.02 -17.88
C SER A 48 10.48 -17.68 -17.29
N LEU A 49 11.42 -16.73 -17.11
CA LEU A 49 11.05 -15.40 -16.68
C LEU A 49 10.18 -14.70 -17.73
N PRO A 50 9.18 -13.89 -17.32
CA PRO A 50 8.51 -12.98 -18.22
C PRO A 50 9.53 -12.08 -18.94
N SER A 51 9.32 -11.83 -20.23
CA SER A 51 10.15 -10.91 -21.03
C SER A 51 9.75 -9.45 -20.88
N GLU A 52 8.59 -9.18 -20.28
CA GLU A 52 8.02 -7.86 -20.07
C GLU A 52 7.36 -7.79 -18.69
N GLN A 53 6.99 -6.57 -18.28
CA GLN A 53 6.27 -6.32 -17.05
C GLN A 53 4.99 -7.16 -16.94
N VAL A 54 4.82 -7.78 -15.77
CA VAL A 54 3.56 -8.35 -15.32
C VAL A 54 3.05 -7.49 -14.16
N TYR A 55 2.08 -6.62 -14.44
CA TYR A 55 1.55 -5.64 -13.48
C TYR A 55 0.41 -6.20 -12.63
N ILE A 56 -0.76 -6.44 -13.23
CA ILE A 56 -1.91 -7.11 -12.58
C ILE A 56 -2.21 -8.39 -13.35
N TYR A 57 -2.30 -9.51 -12.63
CA TYR A 57 -2.54 -10.83 -13.21
C TYR A 57 -3.42 -11.68 -12.31
N GLN A 58 -4.04 -12.71 -12.88
CA GLN A 58 -4.88 -13.65 -12.13
C GLN A 58 -4.00 -14.67 -11.40
N GLY A 59 -4.21 -14.79 -10.09
CA GLY A 59 -3.56 -15.78 -9.23
C GLY A 59 -4.58 -16.67 -8.53
N ASN A 60 -4.08 -17.69 -7.82
CA ASN A 60 -4.91 -18.47 -6.91
C ASN A 60 -5.19 -17.68 -5.64
N VAL A 61 -6.31 -17.97 -4.99
CA VAL A 61 -6.59 -17.45 -3.66
C VAL A 61 -5.51 -17.95 -2.69
N PRO A 62 -4.84 -17.07 -1.93
CA PRO A 62 -3.84 -17.48 -0.96
C PRO A 62 -4.47 -18.24 0.21
N GLY A 63 -3.64 -18.92 1.01
CA GLY A 63 -4.07 -19.51 2.26
C GLY A 63 -4.45 -18.48 3.33
N SER A 64 -4.62 -18.97 4.56
CA SER A 64 -4.81 -18.09 5.71
C SER A 64 -3.56 -17.24 5.97
N VAL A 65 -3.72 -16.08 6.62
CA VAL A 65 -2.58 -15.23 7.03
C VAL A 65 -1.55 -16.02 7.86
N ALA A 66 -2.00 -16.93 8.72
CA ALA A 66 -1.10 -17.74 9.54
C ALA A 66 -0.31 -18.80 8.74
N SER A 67 -0.89 -19.33 7.65
CA SER A 67 -0.22 -20.32 6.80
C SER A 67 0.77 -19.69 5.82
N GLU A 68 0.61 -18.41 5.53
CA GLU A 68 1.50 -17.62 4.65
C GLU A 68 2.56 -16.82 5.45
N ASP A 69 2.63 -16.97 6.78
CA ASP A 69 3.58 -16.23 7.63
C ASP A 69 5.03 -16.68 7.36
N ILE A 70 5.90 -15.72 7.07
CA ILE A 70 7.32 -15.98 6.76
C ILE A 70 8.17 -15.66 7.98
N GLN A 71 8.89 -16.66 8.49
CA GLN A 71 9.84 -16.46 9.58
C GLN A 71 11.12 -15.81 9.05
N SER A 72 11.41 -14.61 9.55
CA SER A 72 12.64 -13.88 9.24
C SER A 72 13.69 -14.08 10.34
N PRO A 73 14.96 -14.34 10.00
CA PRO A 73 16.04 -14.39 10.99
C PRO A 73 16.27 -13.03 11.68
N TYR A 74 15.74 -11.93 11.11
CA TYR A 74 15.82 -10.58 11.67
C TYR A 74 14.60 -10.22 12.54
N GLY A 75 13.69 -11.16 12.78
CA GLY A 75 12.47 -10.93 13.55
C GLY A 75 11.38 -10.18 12.79
N LYS A 76 10.38 -9.67 13.54
CA LYS A 76 9.23 -8.93 12.99
C LYS A 76 9.51 -7.44 12.94
N VAL A 77 8.87 -6.75 11.99
CA VAL A 77 8.89 -5.28 11.94
C VAL A 77 8.25 -4.70 13.21
N PRO A 78 8.80 -3.60 13.77
CA PRO A 78 8.34 -3.05 15.05
C PRO A 78 7.01 -2.28 14.95
N MET A 79 6.62 -1.87 13.73
CA MET A 79 5.39 -1.13 13.46
C MET A 79 4.56 -1.84 12.41
N THR A 80 3.23 -1.81 12.58
CA THR A 80 2.27 -2.29 11.58
C THR A 80 2.19 -1.32 10.39
N PHE A 81 1.98 -1.85 9.19
CA PHE A 81 1.63 -1.09 7.98
C PHE A 81 0.13 -1.07 7.69
N LYS A 82 -0.68 -1.68 8.58
CA LYS A 82 -2.14 -1.71 8.52
C LYS A 82 -2.71 -0.86 9.64
N HIS A 83 -3.71 -0.04 9.30
CA HIS A 83 -4.51 0.71 10.26
C HIS A 83 -6.00 0.47 10.02
N GLU A 84 -6.73 0.12 11.07
CA GLU A 84 -8.17 -0.16 10.97
C GLU A 84 -8.95 1.13 11.25
N LEU A 85 -8.98 2.04 10.27
CA LEU A 85 -9.57 3.38 10.42
C LEU A 85 -10.99 3.33 10.99
N LEU A 86 -11.85 2.46 10.47
CA LEU A 86 -13.25 2.35 10.91
C LEU A 86 -13.44 1.77 12.31
N ASN A 87 -12.44 1.06 12.86
CA ASN A 87 -12.46 0.54 14.23
C ASN A 87 -12.12 1.62 15.27
N GLN A 88 -11.71 2.82 14.84
CA GLN A 88 -11.55 3.95 15.74
C GLN A 88 -12.92 4.51 16.17
N PRO A 89 -13.05 4.94 17.44
CA PRO A 89 -14.16 5.81 17.84
C PRO A 89 -14.13 7.11 17.03
N PRO A 90 -15.21 7.45 16.30
CA PRO A 90 -15.23 8.70 15.57
C PRO A 90 -15.43 9.90 16.50
N ILE A 91 -14.94 11.05 16.07
CA ILE A 91 -15.33 12.35 16.62
C ILE A 91 -16.75 12.62 16.13
N GLN A 92 -17.71 12.61 17.06
CA GLN A 92 -19.11 12.86 16.75
C GLN A 92 -19.41 14.36 16.73
N MET A 93 -20.12 14.80 15.71
CA MET A 93 -20.57 16.17 15.50
C MET A 93 -22.08 16.20 15.26
N PRO A 94 -22.79 17.33 15.44
CA PRO A 94 -24.24 17.38 15.23
C PRO A 94 -24.71 16.94 13.84
N GLY A 95 -23.86 17.07 12.81
CA GLY A 95 -24.18 16.76 11.42
C GLY A 95 -23.45 15.56 10.83
N GLY A 96 -22.79 14.73 11.64
CA GLY A 96 -22.04 13.57 11.15
C GLY A 96 -20.83 13.23 12.01
N SER A 97 -19.80 12.67 11.39
CA SER A 97 -18.65 12.17 12.15
C SER A 97 -17.33 12.27 11.37
N VAL A 98 -16.22 12.31 12.10
CA VAL A 98 -14.87 12.34 11.52
C VAL A 98 -13.97 11.31 12.19
N ARG A 99 -13.18 10.59 11.40
CA ARG A 99 -12.06 9.75 11.89
C ARG A 99 -10.77 10.24 11.25
N ILE A 100 -9.76 10.49 12.08
CA ILE A 100 -8.49 11.08 11.63
C ILE A 100 -7.38 10.05 11.82
N VAL A 101 -6.54 9.89 10.80
CA VAL A 101 -5.32 9.10 10.85
C VAL A 101 -4.14 9.95 10.46
N ASP A 102 -3.12 9.96 11.32
CA ASP A 102 -1.85 10.64 11.07
C ASP A 102 -0.72 9.92 11.83
N SER A 103 0.49 10.46 11.80
CA SER A 103 1.64 9.86 12.47
C SER A 103 1.54 9.76 14.00
N SER A 104 0.58 10.42 14.66
CA SER A 104 0.37 10.35 16.10
C SER A 104 -0.36 9.08 16.53
N ASN A 105 -1.24 8.54 15.67
CA ASN A 105 -2.01 7.32 15.93
C ASN A 105 -1.74 6.17 14.95
N PHE A 106 -1.07 6.46 13.83
CA PHE A 106 -0.53 5.48 12.88
C PHE A 106 0.93 5.81 12.58
N PRO A 107 1.87 5.43 13.48
CA PRO A 107 3.22 5.99 13.50
C PRO A 107 4.06 5.80 12.24
N ILE A 108 3.75 4.83 11.37
CA ILE A 108 4.46 4.64 10.10
C ILE A 108 4.05 5.67 9.04
N SER A 109 2.86 6.29 9.15
CA SER A 109 2.33 7.27 8.19
C SER A 109 2.94 8.65 8.43
N LYS A 110 4.20 8.81 8.02
CA LYS A 110 4.99 10.03 8.28
C LYS A 110 4.71 11.18 7.33
N THR A 111 4.37 10.89 6.08
CA THR A 111 4.20 11.90 5.02
C THR A 111 2.75 12.16 4.65
N ILE A 112 1.82 11.31 5.09
CA ILE A 112 0.39 11.43 4.81
C ILE A 112 -0.41 11.45 6.12
N ALA A 113 -1.32 12.42 6.23
CA ALA A 113 -2.43 12.43 7.17
C ALA A 113 -3.74 12.40 6.37
N ALA A 114 -4.77 11.76 6.91
CA ALA A 114 -6.06 11.64 6.25
C ALA A 114 -7.22 11.71 7.24
N ALA A 115 -8.39 12.11 6.75
CA ALA A 115 -9.62 12.08 7.51
C ALA A 115 -10.75 11.44 6.68
N LEU A 116 -11.47 10.50 7.29
CA LEU A 116 -12.75 10.05 6.76
C LEU A 116 -13.85 10.92 7.39
N VAL A 117 -14.46 11.77 6.56
CA VAL A 117 -15.57 12.64 6.95
C VAL A 117 -16.89 12.04 6.45
N GLN A 118 -17.84 11.85 7.36
CA GLN A 118 -19.21 11.43 7.04
C GLN A 118 -20.15 12.59 7.37
N ILE A 119 -20.95 13.02 6.40
CA ILE A 119 -21.86 14.16 6.52
C ILE A 119 -23.28 13.65 6.30
N GLU A 120 -24.15 13.83 7.29
CA GLU A 120 -25.56 13.46 7.20
C GLU A 120 -26.32 14.36 6.22
N PRO A 121 -27.45 13.89 5.65
CA PRO A 121 -28.27 14.72 4.76
C PRO A 121 -28.66 16.06 5.38
N GLY A 122 -28.39 17.16 4.68
CA GLY A 122 -28.69 18.52 5.14
C GLY A 122 -27.66 19.14 6.09
N ALA A 123 -26.61 18.40 6.48
CA ALA A 123 -25.47 18.93 7.21
C ALA A 123 -24.39 19.49 6.27
N MET A 124 -23.36 20.11 6.86
CA MET A 124 -22.18 20.60 6.15
C MET A 124 -20.92 20.47 6.99
N ARG A 125 -19.77 20.33 6.33
CA ARG A 125 -18.47 20.62 6.95
C ARG A 125 -18.37 22.13 7.16
N GLU A 126 -18.08 22.56 8.39
CA GLU A 126 -17.91 23.98 8.71
C GLU A 126 -16.81 24.65 7.86
N LEU A 127 -16.92 25.98 7.70
CA LEU A 127 -15.89 26.78 7.05
C LEU A 127 -14.60 26.70 7.87
N HIS A 128 -13.52 26.23 7.24
CA HIS A 128 -12.21 26.10 7.87
C HIS A 128 -11.10 26.18 6.82
N TRP A 129 -9.85 26.16 7.28
CA TRP A 129 -8.65 26.05 6.46
C TRP A 129 -7.62 25.17 7.18
N HIS A 130 -6.62 24.70 6.43
CA HIS A 130 -5.50 23.93 6.97
C HIS A 130 -4.27 24.85 7.08
N PRO A 131 -3.70 25.05 8.28
CA PRO A 131 -2.58 25.97 8.48
C PRO A 131 -1.21 25.35 8.13
N ASN A 132 -1.17 24.08 7.75
CA ASN A 132 0.05 23.27 7.65
C ASN A 132 0.36 22.75 6.25
N SER A 133 -0.65 22.42 5.44
CA SER A 133 -0.49 21.83 4.11
C SER A 133 -1.75 22.04 3.28
N ASP A 134 -1.64 21.80 1.98
CA ASP A 134 -2.79 21.64 1.08
C ASP A 134 -3.62 20.40 1.47
N GLU A 135 -4.93 20.42 1.17
CA GLU A 135 -5.89 19.30 1.31
C GLU A 135 -6.37 18.81 -0.07
#